data_AF-A0A1H1Y275-F1
#
_entry.id   AF-A0A1H1Y275-F1
#
_cell.length_a   1.000
_cell.length_b   1.000
_cell.length_c   1.000
_cell.angle_alpha   90.00
_cell.angle_beta   90.00
_cell.angle_gamma   90.00
#
_symmetry.space_group_name_H-M   'P 1'
#
loop_
_entity.id
_entity.type
_entity.pdbx_description
1 polymer ?
#
loop_
_entity_poly.entity_id
_entity_poly.type
_entity_poly.pdbx_seq_one_letter_code
_entity_poly.pdbx_strand_id
1 'polypeptide(L)'
;MAAKKSHLPIALIVDLVLVVLFTIIGHYTHSHNFDPQGLLTTAWPFLVGLCIAWLLAAVWDRPIAPLATGTAVWAVTILVGLVIRGITGAGGDPGQVPVSFMIVATSLNLITLVGWRIIATAVAGGSTARRRSR
;
A
#
# COMPACT_ATOMS: atom_id res chain seq x y z
N MET A 1 -18.38 -15.31 -22.99
CA MET A 1 -18.03 -14.53 -21.78
C MET A 1 -16.80 -13.70 -22.10
N ALA A 2 -16.96 -12.41 -22.39
CA ALA A 2 -15.82 -11.54 -22.65
C ALA A 2 -15.01 -11.43 -21.35
N ALA A 3 -13.77 -11.93 -21.34
CA ALA A 3 -12.87 -11.75 -20.22
C ALA A 3 -12.71 -10.24 -19.98
N LYS A 4 -13.35 -9.72 -18.91
CA LYS A 4 -13.02 -8.39 -18.40
C LYS A 4 -11.51 -8.41 -18.17
N LYS A 5 -10.75 -7.52 -18.83
CA LYS A 5 -9.35 -7.28 -18.45
C LYS A 5 -9.36 -6.82 -17.00
N SER A 6 -9.14 -7.74 -16.06
CA SER A 6 -9.10 -7.39 -14.65
C SER A 6 -7.79 -6.64 -14.44
N HIS A 7 -7.85 -5.33 -14.20
CA HIS A 7 -6.68 -4.53 -13.75
C HIS A 7 -6.21 -4.93 -12.33
N LEU A 8 -6.75 -6.03 -11.81
CA LEU A 8 -6.64 -6.52 -10.46
C LEU A 8 -5.23 -7.08 -10.17
N PRO A 9 -4.62 -7.94 -11.01
CA PRO A 9 -3.25 -8.40 -10.76
C PRO A 9 -2.25 -7.25 -10.80
N ILE A 10 -2.43 -6.30 -11.72
CA ILE A 10 -1.56 -5.12 -11.84
C ILE A 10 -1.68 -4.26 -10.58
N ALA A 11 -2.90 -3.98 -10.13
CA ALA A 11 -3.12 -3.21 -8.91
C ALA A 11 -2.48 -3.86 -7.68
N LEU A 12 -2.60 -5.19 -7.54
CA LEU A 12 -1.99 -5.93 -6.43
C LEU A 12 -0.46 -5.84 -6.48
N ILE A 13 0.14 -6.05 -7.66
CA ILE A 13 1.58 -5.97 -7.83
C ILE A 13 2.09 -4.56 -7.50
N VAL A 14 1.39 -3.51 -7.98
CA VAL A 14 1.77 -2.12 -7.70
C VAL A 14 1.68 -1.85 -6.19
N ASP A 15 0.59 -2.23 -5.54
CA ASP A 15 0.45 -2.05 -4.08
C ASP A 15 1.56 -2.79 -3.31
N LEU A 16 1.83 -4.05 -3.67
CA LEU A 16 2.87 -4.86 -3.05
C LEU A 16 4.24 -4.21 -3.19
N VAL A 17 4.60 -3.77 -4.40
CA VAL A 17 5.86 -3.08 -4.67
C VAL A 17 5.95 -1.79 -3.87
N LEU A 18 4.89 -1.00 -3.80
CA LEU A 18 4.88 0.27 -3.07
C LEU A 18 5.03 0.07 -1.55
N VAL A 19 4.36 -0.93 -0.97
CA VAL A 19 4.52 -1.29 0.45
C VAL A 19 5.94 -1.79 0.73
N VAL A 20 6.49 -2.65 -0.13
CA VAL A 20 7.88 -3.12 0.02
C VAL A 20 8.88 -1.97 -0.09
N LEU A 21 8.74 -1.09 -1.09
CA LEU A 21 9.61 0.09 -1.24
C LEU A 21 9.55 1.02 -0.03
N PHE A 22 8.36 1.26 0.52
CA PHE A 22 8.20 1.98 1.78
C PHE A 22 9.04 1.35 2.90
N THR A 23 8.98 0.02 3.06
CA THR A 23 9.72 -0.66 4.13
C THR A 23 11.23 -0.62 3.91
N ILE A 24 11.69 -0.74 2.66
CA ILE A 24 13.11 -0.62 2.28
C ILE A 24 13.64 0.77 2.61
N ILE A 25 12.95 1.80 2.12
CA ILE A 25 13.36 3.19 2.32
C ILE A 25 13.33 3.52 3.83
N GLY A 26 12.23 3.21 4.49
CA GLY A 26 12.06 3.48 5.92
C GLY A 26 13.12 2.81 6.79
N HIS A 27 13.42 1.54 6.52
CA HIS A 27 14.46 0.80 7.23
C HIS A 27 15.84 1.43 7.00
N TYR A 28 16.24 1.59 5.73
CA TYR A 28 17.55 2.11 5.37
C TYR A 28 17.80 3.53 5.91
N THR A 29 16.78 4.39 5.93
CA THR A 29 16.89 5.74 6.48
C THR A 29 17.19 5.74 7.99
N HIS A 30 16.75 4.75 8.74
CA HIS A 30 16.96 4.69 10.19
C HIS A 30 18.17 3.84 10.59
N SER A 31 18.41 2.73 9.90
CA SER A 31 19.47 1.77 10.26
C SER A 31 20.77 2.00 9.51
N HIS A 32 20.74 2.73 8.38
CA HIS A 32 21.83 2.88 7.41
C HIS A 32 22.43 1.55 6.96
N ASN A 33 21.64 0.47 7.02
CA ASN A 33 22.04 -0.87 6.64
C ASN A 33 20.97 -1.54 5.76
N PHE A 34 21.43 -2.50 4.94
CA PHE A 34 20.58 -3.37 4.14
C PHE A 34 20.64 -4.79 4.70
N ASP A 35 20.19 -4.96 5.95
CA ASP A 35 20.02 -6.28 6.53
C ASP A 35 18.67 -6.90 6.11
N PRO A 36 18.64 -8.07 5.44
CA PRO A 36 17.41 -8.72 5.03
C PRO A 36 16.46 -9.04 6.19
N GLN A 37 17.00 -9.39 7.36
CA GLN A 37 16.18 -9.75 8.51
C GLN A 37 15.46 -8.53 9.12
N GLY A 38 16.17 -7.42 9.31
CA GLY A 38 15.58 -6.15 9.75
C GLY A 38 14.53 -5.63 8.76
N LEU A 39 14.77 -5.81 7.46
CA LEU A 39 13.82 -5.44 6.43
C LEU A 39 12.55 -6.28 6.49
N LEU A 40 12.67 -7.61 6.57
CA LEU A 40 11.53 -8.52 6.71
C LEU A 40 10.74 -8.22 7.99
N THR A 41 11.45 -7.98 9.10
CA THR A 41 10.86 -7.60 10.39
C THR A 41 10.02 -6.32 10.26
N THR A 42 10.47 -5.37 9.45
CA THR A 42 9.74 -4.13 9.19
C THR A 42 8.57 -4.33 8.23
N ALA A 43 8.74 -5.18 7.21
CA ALA A 43 7.77 -5.33 6.13
C ALA A 43 6.57 -6.21 6.46
N TRP A 44 6.80 -7.35 7.13
CA TRP A 44 5.78 -8.38 7.28
C TRP A 44 4.46 -7.90 7.92
N PRO A 45 4.43 -6.98 8.93
CA PRO A 45 3.16 -6.52 9.49
C PRO A 45 2.30 -5.78 8.46
N PHE A 46 2.94 -4.96 7.62
CA PHE A 46 2.26 -4.20 6.58
C PHE A 46 1.87 -5.06 5.39
N LEU A 47 2.65 -6.08 5.05
CA LEU A 47 2.28 -7.06 4.04
C LEU A 47 1.05 -7.87 4.47
N VAL A 48 0.99 -8.28 5.74
CA VAL A 48 -0.21 -8.91 6.31
C VAL A 48 -1.41 -7.94 6.27
N GLY A 49 -1.18 -6.68 6.65
CA GLY A 49 -2.20 -5.64 6.53
C GLY A 49 -2.71 -5.45 5.10
N LEU A 50 -1.81 -5.44 4.11
CA LEU A 50 -2.17 -5.32 2.70
C LEU A 50 -2.98 -6.52 2.21
N CYS A 51 -2.58 -7.74 2.59
CA CYS A 51 -3.34 -8.95 2.29
C CYS A 51 -4.76 -8.88 2.85
N ILE A 52 -4.90 -8.50 4.13
CA ILE A 52 -6.23 -8.32 4.77
C ILE A 52 -7.02 -7.23 4.06
N ALA A 53 -6.38 -6.11 3.73
CA ALA A 53 -7.02 -5.00 3.02
C ALA A 53 -7.59 -5.44 1.66
N TRP A 54 -6.85 -6.23 0.90
CA TRP A 54 -7.30 -6.78 -0.38
C TRP A 54 -8.45 -7.78 -0.26
N LEU A 55 -8.47 -8.57 0.82
CA LEU A 55 -9.57 -9.49 1.12
C LEU A 55 -10.84 -8.74 1.56
N LEU A 56 -10.71 -7.68 2.37
CA LEU A 56 -11.84 -6.96 2.96
C LEU A 56 -12.41 -5.83 2.07
N ALA A 57 -11.57 -5.09 1.35
CA ALA A 57 -11.95 -3.81 0.74
C ALA A 57 -12.80 -3.92 -0.55
N ALA A 58 -13.32 -5.10 -0.89
CA ALA A 58 -14.11 -5.33 -2.11
C ALA A 58 -13.45 -4.72 -3.38
N VAL A 59 -12.10 -4.79 -3.45
CA VAL A 59 -11.24 -4.29 -4.56
C VAL A 59 -11.70 -4.81 -5.94
N TRP A 60 -12.47 -5.90 -5.92
CA TRP A 60 -12.96 -6.71 -7.02
C TRP A 60 -13.81 -5.93 -8.04
N ASP A 61 -14.58 -4.93 -7.59
CA ASP A 61 -15.48 -4.19 -8.49
C ASP A 61 -14.84 -2.94 -9.12
N ARG A 62 -13.94 -2.25 -8.39
CA ARG A 62 -13.34 -0.98 -8.83
C ARG A 62 -11.88 -0.81 -8.37
N PRO A 63 -10.95 -1.69 -8.79
CA PRO A 63 -9.59 -1.76 -8.23
C PRO A 63 -8.76 -0.47 -8.36
N ILE A 64 -9.06 0.35 -9.36
CA ILE A 64 -8.37 1.61 -9.66
C ILE A 64 -9.04 2.83 -9.03
N ALA A 65 -10.18 2.71 -8.32
CA ALA A 65 -10.88 3.85 -7.74
C ALA A 65 -10.09 4.43 -6.55
N PRO A 66 -9.56 5.67 -6.63
CA PRO A 66 -8.64 6.18 -5.61
C PRO A 66 -9.32 6.43 -4.26
N LEU A 67 -10.50 7.07 -4.25
CA LEU A 67 -11.17 7.49 -3.01
C LEU A 67 -11.96 6.38 -2.31
N ALA A 68 -12.35 5.31 -3.01
CA ALA A 68 -13.07 4.19 -2.42
C ALA A 68 -12.11 3.05 -2.09
N THR A 69 -11.38 2.57 -3.10
CA THR A 69 -10.50 1.41 -2.95
C THR A 69 -9.14 1.81 -2.40
N GLY A 70 -8.53 2.87 -2.92
CA GLY A 70 -7.19 3.29 -2.46
C GLY A 70 -7.17 3.65 -0.97
N THR A 71 -8.12 4.46 -0.51
CA THR A 71 -8.25 4.87 0.89
C THR A 71 -8.58 3.70 1.81
N ALA A 72 -9.49 2.80 1.41
CA ALA A 72 -9.82 1.61 2.19
C ALA A 72 -8.61 0.67 2.30
N VAL A 73 -7.91 0.42 1.18
CA VAL A 73 -6.71 -0.42 1.18
C VAL A 73 -5.62 0.18 2.07
N TRP A 74 -5.37 1.49 1.94
CA TRP A 74 -4.44 2.22 2.78
C TRP A 74 -4.80 2.13 4.28
N ALA A 75 -6.04 2.45 4.63
CA ALA A 75 -6.48 2.51 6.03
C ALA A 75 -6.34 1.14 6.70
N VAL A 76 -6.80 0.07 6.06
CA VAL A 76 -6.67 -1.29 6.60
C VAL A 76 -5.22 -1.72 6.69
N THR A 77 -4.41 -1.45 5.65
CA THR A 77 -2.97 -1.80 5.64
C THR A 77 -2.23 -1.16 6.80
N ILE A 78 -2.46 0.13 7.03
CA ILE A 78 -1.79 0.88 8.10
C ILE A 78 -2.31 0.49 9.48
N LEU A 79 -3.63 0.40 9.67
CA LEU A 79 -4.21 0.01 10.95
C LEU A 79 -3.73 -1.38 11.38
N VAL A 80 -3.86 -2.37 10.50
CA VAL A 80 -3.43 -3.74 10.78
C VAL A 80 -1.92 -3.81 10.96
N GLY A 81 -1.15 -3.16 10.07
CA GLY A 81 0.31 -3.17 10.15
C GLY A 81 0.85 -2.57 11.45
N LEU A 82 0.33 -1.42 11.88
CA LEU A 82 0.72 -0.77 13.13
C LEU A 82 0.29 -1.57 14.36
N VAL A 83 -0.91 -2.17 14.35
CA VAL A 83 -1.39 -3.03 15.44
C VAL A 83 -0.54 -4.28 15.58
N ILE A 84 -0.28 -4.99 14.48
CA ILE A 84 0.59 -6.17 14.49
C ILE A 84 1.99 -5.79 14.96
N ARG A 85 2.55 -4.69 14.44
CA ARG A 85 3.87 -4.21 14.85
C ARG A 85 3.92 -3.90 16.34
N GLY A 86 2.93 -3.19 16.85
CA GLY A 86 2.83 -2.83 18.27
C GLY A 86 2.71 -4.07 19.17
N ILE A 87 1.87 -5.04 18.82
CA ILE A 87 1.69 -6.26 19.62
C ILE A 87 2.95 -7.14 19.60
N THR A 88 3.61 -7.26 18.45
CA THR A 88 4.75 -8.18 18.28
C THR A 88 6.10 -7.59 18.62
N GLY A 89 6.21 -6.26 18.76
CA GLY A 89 7.50 -5.58 18.86
C GLY A 89 8.32 -5.68 17.58
N ALA A 90 7.69 -5.85 16.41
CA ALA A 90 8.44 -5.99 15.16
C ALA A 90 9.28 -4.72 14.91
N GLY A 91 10.60 -4.82 15.04
CA GLY A 91 11.54 -3.69 14.88
C GLY A 91 11.56 -2.72 16.07
N GLY A 92 11.22 -3.17 17.27
CA GLY A 92 11.26 -2.42 18.53
C GLY A 92 10.82 -3.29 19.72
N ASP A 93 10.29 -2.66 20.77
CA ASP A 93 9.71 -3.37 21.92
C ASP A 93 8.18 -3.51 21.78
N PRO A 94 7.57 -4.62 22.23
CA PRO A 94 6.12 -4.76 22.28
C PRO A 94 5.45 -3.62 23.06
N GLY A 95 4.33 -3.13 22.53
CA GLY A 95 3.59 -1.97 23.05
C GLY A 95 4.17 -0.62 22.62
N GLN A 96 5.33 -0.57 21.95
CA GLN A 96 5.95 0.68 21.52
C GLN A 96 6.00 0.78 19.99
N VAL A 97 5.41 1.84 19.46
CA VAL A 97 5.56 2.24 18.07
C VAL A 97 5.97 3.71 18.04
N PRO A 98 7.16 4.06 17.52
CA PRO A 98 7.60 5.45 17.47
C PRO A 98 6.60 6.33 16.69
N VAL A 99 6.25 7.49 17.24
CA VAL A 99 5.29 8.42 16.62
C VAL A 99 5.78 8.85 15.23
N SER A 100 7.07 9.09 15.07
CA SER A 100 7.70 9.41 13.77
C SER A 100 7.43 8.31 12.74
N PHE A 101 7.59 7.04 13.13
CA PHE A 101 7.30 5.89 12.29
C PHE A 101 5.81 5.84 11.92
N MET A 102 4.90 6.07 12.87
CA MET A 102 3.46 6.12 12.59
C MET A 102 3.12 7.18 11.54
N ILE A 103 3.67 8.39 11.69
CA ILE A 103 3.42 9.51 10.76
C ILE A 103 3.94 9.16 9.37
N VAL A 104 5.19 8.69 9.26
CA VAL A 104 5.82 8.35 7.98
C VAL A 104 5.12 7.17 7.31
N ALA A 105 4.86 6.09 8.04
CA ALA A 105 4.16 4.92 7.52
C ALA A 105 2.78 5.31 6.98
N THR A 106 2.01 6.06 7.77
CA THR A 106 0.67 6.51 7.40
C THR A 106 0.71 7.42 6.18
N SER A 107 1.58 8.43 6.17
CA SER A 107 1.64 9.45 5.11
C SER A 107 2.19 8.90 3.80
N LEU A 108 3.29 8.14 3.84
CA LEU A 108 3.89 7.58 2.63
C LEU A 108 2.96 6.56 1.97
N ASN A 109 2.36 5.65 2.74
CA ASN A 109 1.43 4.68 2.17
C ASN A 109 0.16 5.36 1.66
N LEU A 110 -0.29 6.46 2.27
CA LEU A 110 -1.42 7.24 1.74
C LEU A 110 -1.08 7.77 0.36
N ILE A 111 0.07 8.46 0.26
CA ILE A 111 0.54 9.06 -0.98
C ILE A 111 0.75 8.00 -2.05
N THR A 112 1.38 6.87 -1.72
CA THR A 112 1.67 5.85 -2.72
C THR A 112 0.42 5.08 -3.13
N LEU A 113 -0.29 4.44 -2.20
CA LEU A 113 -1.44 3.57 -2.49
C LEU A 113 -2.63 4.33 -3.08
N VAL A 114 -2.88 5.57 -2.65
CA VAL A 114 -3.94 6.40 -3.24
C VAL A 114 -3.42 7.14 -4.47
N GLY A 115 -2.22 7.72 -4.41
CA GLY A 115 -1.68 8.57 -5.48
C GLY A 115 -1.47 7.83 -6.79
N TRP A 116 -1.00 6.58 -6.77
CA TRP A 116 -0.85 5.82 -8.02
C TRP A 116 -2.20 5.57 -8.70
N ARG A 117 -3.27 5.36 -7.92
CA ARG A 117 -4.64 5.20 -8.44
C ARG A 117 -5.19 6.51 -9.01
N ILE A 118 -4.88 7.65 -8.38
CA ILE A 118 -5.19 8.98 -8.95
C ILE A 118 -4.52 9.13 -10.32
N ILE A 119 -3.23 8.79 -10.43
CA ILE A 119 -2.50 8.85 -11.69
C ILE A 119 -3.10 7.91 -12.73
N ALA A 120 -3.37 6.64 -12.36
CA ALA A 120 -3.93 5.64 -13.26
C ALA A 120 -5.31 6.05 -13.80
N THR A 121 -6.17 6.60 -12.94
CA THR A 121 -7.49 7.10 -13.35
C THR A 121 -7.41 8.33 -14.25
N ALA A 122 -6.49 9.27 -13.98
CA ALA A 122 -6.26 10.44 -14.83
C ALA A 122 -5.77 10.03 -16.24
N VAL A 123 -4.81 9.10 -16.32
CA VAL A 123 -4.28 8.58 -17.59
C VAL A 123 -5.34 7.80 -18.37
N ALA A 124 -6.15 6.98 -17.68
CA ALA A 124 -7.24 6.23 -18.30
C ALA A 124 -8.35 7.16 -18.83
N GLY A 125 -8.74 8.18 -18.06
CA GLY A 125 -9.76 9.16 -18.44
C GLY A 125 -9.34 10.07 -19.60
N GLY A 126 -8.08 10.50 -19.64
CA GLY A 126 -7.53 11.31 -20.74
C GLY A 126 -7.51 10.57 -22.08
N SER A 127 -7.37 9.24 -22.05
CA SER A 127 -7.35 8.39 -23.25
C SER A 127 -8.73 8.30 -23.93
N THR A 128 -9.82 8.38 -23.16
CA THR A 128 -11.19 8.35 -23.71
C THR A 128 -11.60 9.69 -24.30
N ALA A 129 -11.20 10.81 -23.70
CA ALA A 129 -11.47 12.16 -24.22
C ALA A 129 -10.80 12.40 -25.59
N ARG A 130 -9.57 11.91 -25.76
CA ARG A 130 -8.80 12.05 -27.02
C ARG A 130 -9.36 11.23 -28.19
N ARG A 131 -10.13 10.18 -27.90
CA ARG A 131 -10.76 9.32 -28.94
C ARG A 131 -12.09 9.89 -29.43
N ARG A 132 -12.70 10.83 -28.69
CA ARG A 132 -13.97 11.48 -29.04
C ARG A 132 -13.79 12.74 -29.88
N SER A 133 -12.55 13.24 -30.02
CA SER A 133 -12.18 14.42 -30.81
C SER A 133 -11.54 14.08 -32.16
N ARG A 134 -11.60 12.81 -32.59
CA ARG A 134 -11.18 12.32 -33.91
C ARG A 134 -12.37 11.67 -34.57
#